data_AF-A0A925E239-F1
#
_entry.id   AF-A0A925E239-F1
#
_cell.length_a   1.000
_cell.length_b   1.000
_cell.length_c   1.000
_cell.angle_alpha   90.00
_cell.angle_beta   90.00
_cell.angle_gamma   90.00
#
_symmetry.space_group_name_H-M   'P 1'
#
loop_
_entity.id
_entity.type
_entity.pdbx_description
1 polymer ?
#
loop_
_entity_poly.entity_id
_entity_poly.type
_entity_poly.pdbx_seq_one_letter_code
_entity_poly.pdbx_strand_id
1 'polypeptide(L)'
;MLNFLFHSLWRVFIFVTGTLILWFTVFELFPYADARLPVYVVLLLLYCFLAYGAIPALIRVFRLVIKPNRIPLYVTMRDGWPSDPVNLAVIVKNRKHLQSAMEKAGWYTADPSTIRNLFRELVSIVFNKPYEKAPFTALYLFNRPHDIGFEIPLNAAGSARTRHHVRFWRLEQPPFGEKDSSHHKFWTHKLRHLLHLEKEIWIGAATEESHAIDIQWHTGQLNHGGNKYSDRERDFIVESLKQTHQVKTMHTTEAGEKIKFRGQQFNVFYYTDGGIQVVRLK
;
A
#
# COMPACT_ATOMS: atom_id res chain seq x y z
N MET A 1 1.52 26.51 13.99
CA MET A 1 0.46 27.42 13.50
C MET A 1 -0.24 26.90 12.24
N LEU A 2 0.48 26.48 11.18
CA LEU A 2 -0.12 26.02 9.92
C LEU A 2 -1.09 24.83 10.09
N ASN A 3 -0.75 23.84 10.92
CA ASN A 3 -1.64 22.72 11.21
C ASN A 3 -2.92 23.18 11.90
N PHE A 4 -2.85 24.06 12.91
CA PHE A 4 -4.03 24.55 13.63
C PHE A 4 -4.99 25.32 12.71
N LEU A 5 -4.45 26.20 11.85
CA LEU A 5 -5.22 26.93 10.84
C LEU A 5 -5.93 25.96 9.88
N PHE A 6 -5.21 24.95 9.39
CA PHE A 6 -5.78 23.96 8.48
C PHE A 6 -6.86 23.09 9.14
N HIS A 7 -6.66 22.67 10.40
CA HIS A 7 -7.69 21.93 11.14
C HIS A 7 -8.95 22.78 11.36
N SER A 8 -8.77 24.09 11.57
CA SER A 8 -9.88 25.03 11.72
C SER A 8 -10.63 25.22 10.40
N LEU A 9 -9.91 25.44 9.28
CA LEU A 9 -10.48 25.52 7.95
C LEU A 9 -11.20 24.22 7.55
N TRP A 10 -10.66 23.07 7.92
CA TRP A 10 -11.28 21.76 7.69
C TRP A 10 -12.59 21.60 8.47
N ARG A 11 -12.63 22.04 9.73
CA ARG A 11 -13.86 22.04 10.53
C ARG A 11 -14.93 22.96 9.94
N VAL A 12 -14.52 24.14 9.48
CA VAL A 12 -15.42 25.09 8.79
C VAL A 12 -15.95 24.46 7.49
N PHE A 13 -15.08 23.82 6.71
CA PHE A 13 -15.48 23.15 5.48
C PHE A 13 -16.49 22.02 5.74
N ILE A 14 -16.25 21.15 6.74
CA ILE A 14 -17.19 20.11 7.15
C ILE A 14 -18.51 20.72 7.59
N PHE A 15 -18.46 21.78 8.41
CA PHE A 15 -19.64 22.47 8.90
C PHE A 15 -20.48 23.04 7.74
N VAL A 16 -19.86 23.80 6.83
CA VAL A 16 -20.52 24.37 5.66
C VAL A 16 -21.12 23.27 4.78
N THR A 17 -20.37 22.19 4.53
CA THR A 17 -20.87 21.06 3.74
C THR A 17 -22.07 20.39 4.41
N GLY A 18 -22.00 20.15 5.73
CA GLY A 18 -23.11 19.60 6.49
C GLY A 18 -24.34 20.51 6.49
N THR A 19 -24.15 21.82 6.65
CA THR A 19 -25.23 22.81 6.58
C THR A 19 -25.87 22.87 5.20
N LEU A 20 -25.07 22.84 4.12
CA LEU A 20 -25.59 22.83 2.75
C LEU A 20 -26.40 21.56 2.46
N ILE A 21 -25.93 20.41 2.93
CA ILE A 21 -26.64 19.14 2.79
C ILE A 21 -27.96 19.16 3.57
N LEU A 22 -27.94 19.67 4.81
CA LEU A 22 -29.15 19.82 5.62
C LEU A 22 -30.15 20.79 4.97
N TRP A 23 -29.66 21.93 4.49
CA TRP A 23 -30.46 22.92 3.76
C TRP A 23 -31.09 22.30 2.50
N PHE A 24 -30.30 21.63 1.66
CA PHE A 24 -30.80 20.96 0.46
C PHE A 24 -31.83 19.88 0.81
N THR A 25 -31.60 19.12 1.89
CA THR A 25 -32.55 18.09 2.35
C THR A 25 -33.88 18.71 2.78
N VAL A 26 -33.84 19.79 3.56
CA VAL A 26 -35.04 20.44 4.13
C VAL A 26 -35.81 21.25 3.08
N PHE A 27 -35.12 21.99 2.21
CA PHE A 27 -35.77 22.94 1.31
C PHE A 27 -36.00 22.39 -0.09
N GLU A 28 -35.13 21.52 -0.60
CA GLU A 28 -35.23 21.00 -1.97
C GLU A 28 -35.77 19.56 -2.02
N LEU A 29 -35.61 18.76 -0.95
CA LEU A 29 -36.00 17.35 -0.94
C LEU A 29 -37.26 17.06 -0.12
N PHE A 30 -37.39 17.66 1.07
CA PHE A 30 -38.54 17.46 1.96
C PHE A 30 -39.89 17.82 1.32
N PRO A 31 -40.04 18.91 0.53
CA PRO A 31 -41.31 19.24 -0.12
C PRO A 31 -41.78 18.19 -1.14
N TYR A 32 -40.87 17.39 -1.71
CA TYR A 32 -41.21 16.28 -2.61
C TYR A 32 -41.45 14.96 -1.86
N ALA A 33 -40.97 14.86 -0.62
CA ALA A 33 -41.10 13.67 0.22
C ALA A 33 -42.51 13.51 0.81
N ASP A 34 -43.22 14.61 1.03
CA ASP A 34 -44.60 14.59 1.51
C ASP A 34 -45.63 14.27 0.40
N ALA A 35 -45.23 14.17 -0.87
CA ALA A 35 -46.15 14.03 -2.01
C ALA A 35 -45.90 12.84 -2.96
N ARG A 36 -44.66 12.34 -3.14
CA ARG A 36 -44.35 11.26 -4.12
C ARG A 36 -43.27 10.26 -3.72
N LEU A 37 -42.34 10.63 -2.84
CA LEU A 37 -41.23 9.78 -2.44
C LEU A 37 -41.26 9.59 -0.92
N PRO A 38 -41.38 8.37 -0.39
CA PRO A 38 -41.45 8.20 1.04
C PRO A 38 -40.21 8.78 1.74
N VAL A 39 -40.41 9.56 2.81
CA VAL A 39 -39.33 10.22 3.59
C VAL A 39 -38.21 9.25 3.96
N TYR A 40 -38.54 7.98 4.23
CA TYR A 40 -37.53 6.95 4.52
C TYR A 40 -36.58 6.65 3.35
N VAL A 41 -37.05 6.71 2.10
CA VAL A 41 -36.21 6.50 0.89
C VAL A 41 -35.22 7.64 0.75
N VAL A 42 -35.67 8.88 0.96
CA VAL A 42 -34.81 10.07 0.92
C VAL A 42 -33.71 10.00 1.97
N LEU A 43 -34.07 9.68 3.22
CA LEU A 43 -33.10 9.55 4.31
C LEU A 43 -32.11 8.41 4.05
N LEU A 44 -32.56 7.28 3.50
CA LEU A 44 -31.70 6.16 3.13
C LEU A 44 -30.72 6.53 2.02
N LEU A 45 -31.18 7.18 0.95
CA LEU A 45 -30.31 7.63 -0.14
C LEU A 45 -29.28 8.66 0.33
N LEU A 46 -29.70 9.61 1.17
CA LEU A 46 -28.80 10.59 1.76
C LEU A 46 -27.75 9.93 2.65
N TYR A 47 -28.17 8.99 3.51
CA TYR A 47 -27.25 8.20 4.32
C TYR A 47 -26.25 7.46 3.45
N CYS A 48 -26.70 6.77 2.40
CA CYS A 48 -25.83 6.05 1.48
C CYS A 48 -24.82 6.99 0.78
N PHE A 49 -25.29 8.15 0.30
CA PHE A 49 -24.43 9.14 -0.34
C PHE A 49 -23.37 9.68 0.64
N LEU A 50 -23.76 10.04 1.86
CA LEU A 50 -22.85 10.57 2.88
C LEU A 50 -21.84 9.51 3.33
N ALA A 51 -22.31 8.34 3.73
CA ALA A 51 -21.50 7.28 4.33
C ALA A 51 -20.53 6.63 3.33
N TYR A 52 -20.96 6.42 2.08
CA TYR A 52 -20.17 5.69 1.08
C TYR A 52 -19.58 6.57 -0.03
N GLY A 53 -20.05 7.82 -0.16
CA GLY A 53 -19.55 8.78 -1.15
C GLY A 53 -18.80 9.96 -0.52
N ALA A 54 -19.53 10.85 0.15
CA ALA A 54 -19.01 12.14 0.61
C ALA A 54 -17.93 12.01 1.71
N ILE A 55 -18.20 11.27 2.78
CA ILE A 55 -17.26 11.08 3.89
C ILE A 55 -15.96 10.41 3.40
N PRO A 56 -15.99 9.28 2.65
CA PRO A 56 -14.77 8.69 2.10
C PRO A 56 -13.99 9.66 1.20
N ALA A 57 -14.66 10.41 0.32
CA ALA A 57 -14.01 11.39 -0.55
C ALA A 57 -13.30 12.48 0.27
N LEU A 58 -13.95 12.99 1.33
CA LEU A 58 -13.36 14.00 2.21
C LEU A 58 -12.13 13.47 2.96
N ILE A 59 -12.20 12.25 3.50
CA ILE A 59 -11.06 11.65 4.17
C ILE A 59 -9.90 11.45 3.19
N ARG A 60 -10.17 11.05 1.93
CA ARG A 60 -9.14 10.95 0.88
C ARG A 60 -8.43 12.28 0.64
N VAL A 61 -9.18 13.37 0.45
CA VAL A 61 -8.58 14.71 0.27
C VAL A 61 -7.75 15.10 1.50
N PHE A 62 -8.28 14.88 2.70
CA PHE A 62 -7.56 15.20 3.94
C PHE A 62 -6.25 14.43 4.06
N ARG A 63 -6.21 13.13 3.73
CA ARG A 63 -5.01 12.28 3.79
C ARG A 63 -3.97 12.63 2.72
N LEU A 64 -4.40 13.09 1.55
CA LEU A 64 -3.48 13.60 0.52
C LEU A 64 -2.72 14.84 0.99
N VAL A 65 -3.40 15.72 1.72
CA VAL A 65 -2.81 16.98 2.22
C VAL A 65 -2.05 16.77 3.54
N ILE A 66 -2.57 15.96 4.46
CA ILE A 66 -1.95 15.65 5.75
C ILE A 66 -1.37 14.24 5.71
N LYS A 67 -0.10 14.16 5.30
CA LYS A 67 0.69 12.94 5.38
C LYS A 67 1.20 12.73 6.81
N PRO A 68 1.19 11.49 7.34
CA PRO A 68 1.81 11.19 8.63
C PRO A 68 3.31 11.56 8.59
N ASN A 69 3.75 12.46 9.46
CA ASN A 69 5.15 12.85 9.60
C ASN A 69 5.91 11.90 10.55
N ARG A 70 5.78 10.59 10.31
CA ARG A 70 6.48 9.53 11.05
C ARG A 70 7.20 8.65 10.04
N ILE A 71 8.32 8.07 10.47
CA ILE A 71 9.12 7.11 9.69
C ILE A 71 8.17 6.06 9.09
N PRO A 72 8.24 5.79 7.77
CA PRO A 72 7.27 4.91 7.11
C PRO A 72 7.51 3.47 7.55
N LEU A 73 6.68 3.03 8.50
CA LEU A 73 6.53 1.64 8.91
C LEU A 73 5.75 0.82 7.88
N TYR A 74 5.04 1.51 6.99
CA TYR A 74 4.24 0.96 5.93
C TYR A 74 4.28 1.87 4.70
N VAL A 75 3.99 1.29 3.55
CA VAL A 75 3.74 2.00 2.29
C VAL A 75 2.29 2.44 2.24
N THR A 76 2.01 3.44 1.41
CA THR A 76 0.67 4.04 1.29
C THR A 76 0.06 3.81 -0.09
N MET A 77 -1.26 3.77 -0.19
CA MET A 77 -1.93 3.87 -1.48
C MET A 77 -1.88 5.30 -2.03
N ARG A 78 -2.32 5.49 -3.27
CA ARG A 78 -2.37 6.82 -3.93
C ARG A 78 -3.15 7.86 -3.11
N ASP A 79 -4.14 7.43 -2.35
CA ASP A 79 -4.98 8.28 -1.49
C ASP A 79 -4.45 8.45 -0.05
N GLY A 80 -3.22 7.95 0.22
CA GLY A 80 -2.50 8.17 1.48
C GLY A 80 -2.87 7.21 2.61
N TRP A 81 -3.72 6.22 2.35
CA TRP A 81 -4.03 5.20 3.35
C TRP A 81 -2.88 4.19 3.51
N PRO A 82 -2.60 3.73 4.75
CA PRO A 82 -1.66 2.63 4.99
C PRO A 82 -2.04 1.37 4.20
N SER A 83 -1.06 0.66 3.64
CA SER A 83 -1.26 -0.63 2.98
C SER A 83 -0.33 -1.69 3.58
N ASP A 84 0.91 -1.78 3.10
CA ASP A 84 1.79 -2.90 3.41
C ASP A 84 2.94 -2.47 4.31
N PRO A 85 3.37 -3.27 5.29
CA PRO A 85 4.51 -2.92 6.13
C PRO A 85 5.81 -2.92 5.33
N VAL A 86 6.69 -1.97 5.66
CA VAL A 86 8.07 -1.94 5.16
C VAL A 86 8.90 -2.85 6.06
N ASN A 87 9.32 -4.00 5.54
CA ASN A 87 9.92 -5.08 6.34
C ASN A 87 11.21 -5.67 5.73
N LEU A 88 11.61 -5.23 4.54
CA LEU A 88 12.80 -5.73 3.84
C LEU A 88 13.64 -4.57 3.30
N ALA A 89 14.96 -4.74 3.28
CA ALA A 89 15.86 -3.84 2.56
C ALA A 89 16.94 -4.68 1.86
N VAL A 90 17.19 -4.40 0.58
CA VAL A 90 18.13 -5.18 -0.24
C VAL A 90 19.23 -4.26 -0.78
N ILE A 91 20.48 -4.67 -0.61
CA ILE A 91 21.66 -3.96 -1.09
C ILE A 91 22.18 -4.67 -2.35
N VAL A 92 22.19 -3.93 -3.46
CA VAL A 92 22.54 -4.45 -4.79
C VAL A 92 23.47 -3.50 -5.53
N LYS A 93 24.07 -3.94 -6.65
CA LYS A 93 24.89 -3.09 -7.51
C LYS A 93 24.03 -2.15 -8.36
N ASN A 94 22.90 -2.65 -8.87
CA ASN A 94 21.94 -1.90 -9.68
C ASN A 94 20.59 -2.65 -9.76
N ARG A 95 19.57 -2.04 -10.37
CA ARG A 95 18.26 -2.67 -10.62
C ARG A 95 18.33 -4.04 -11.29
N LYS A 96 19.19 -4.22 -12.32
CA LYS A 96 19.31 -5.50 -13.04
C LYS A 96 19.87 -6.60 -12.13
N HIS A 97 20.74 -6.25 -11.19
CA HIS A 97 21.26 -7.18 -10.21
C HIS A 97 20.17 -7.68 -9.26
N LEU A 98 19.29 -6.78 -8.78
CA LEU A 98 18.12 -7.15 -7.99
C LEU A 98 17.21 -8.11 -8.77
N GLN A 99 16.85 -7.72 -9.99
CA GLN A 99 15.99 -8.54 -10.85
C GLN A 99 16.57 -9.93 -11.09
N SER A 100 17.84 -10.04 -11.46
CA SER A 100 18.48 -11.33 -11.72
C SER A 100 18.54 -12.23 -10.48
N ALA A 101 18.79 -11.65 -9.29
CA ALA A 101 18.81 -12.42 -8.05
C ALA A 101 17.42 -12.95 -7.67
N MET A 102 16.38 -12.13 -7.83
CA MET A 102 14.99 -12.52 -7.57
C MET A 102 14.53 -13.59 -8.57
N GLU A 103 14.81 -13.43 -9.86
CA GLU A 103 14.49 -14.42 -10.91
C GLU A 103 15.18 -15.77 -10.66
N LYS A 104 16.44 -15.75 -10.21
CA LYS A 104 17.14 -16.99 -9.79
C LYS A 104 16.50 -17.64 -8.57
N ALA A 105 15.91 -16.84 -7.68
CA ALA A 105 15.15 -17.32 -6.53
C ALA A 105 13.72 -17.79 -6.88
N GLY A 106 13.37 -17.85 -8.18
CA GLY A 106 12.08 -18.34 -8.66
C GLY A 106 10.98 -17.27 -8.68
N TRP A 107 11.32 -16.00 -8.43
CA TRP A 107 10.37 -14.90 -8.45
C TRP A 107 10.18 -14.33 -9.85
N TYR A 108 8.93 -14.04 -10.19
CA TYR A 108 8.57 -13.43 -11.46
C TYR A 108 8.49 -11.91 -11.33
N THR A 109 9.15 -11.19 -12.25
CA THR A 109 8.99 -9.73 -12.34
C THR A 109 7.59 -9.40 -12.83
N ALA A 110 6.85 -8.58 -12.08
CA ALA A 110 5.48 -8.21 -12.40
C ALA A 110 5.38 -7.34 -13.65
N ASP A 111 4.35 -7.58 -14.45
CA ASP A 111 4.05 -6.79 -15.63
C ASP A 111 3.60 -5.36 -15.23
N PRO A 112 3.78 -4.36 -16.12
CA PRO A 112 3.26 -3.02 -15.89
C PRO A 112 1.72 -3.03 -15.85
N SER A 113 1.14 -2.13 -15.04
CA SER A 113 -0.32 -1.96 -14.88
C SER A 113 -0.97 -1.27 -16.10
N THR A 114 -0.89 -1.92 -17.26
CA THR A 114 -1.57 -1.50 -18.49
C THR A 114 -3.01 -2.03 -18.51
N ILE A 115 -3.91 -1.38 -19.25
CA ILE A 115 -5.31 -1.82 -19.38
C ILE A 115 -5.41 -3.29 -19.84
N ARG A 116 -4.52 -3.71 -20.75
CA ARG A 116 -4.43 -5.08 -21.23
C ARG A 116 -4.08 -6.07 -20.12
N ASN A 117 -3.08 -5.74 -19.30
CA ASN A 117 -2.62 -6.62 -18.23
C ASN A 117 -3.62 -6.66 -17.06
N LEU A 118 -4.26 -5.53 -16.74
CA LEU A 118 -5.34 -5.47 -15.76
C LEU A 118 -6.54 -6.32 -16.19
N PHE A 119 -6.92 -6.29 -17.47
CA PHE A 119 -7.97 -7.18 -17.98
C PHE A 119 -7.55 -8.65 -17.90
N ARG A 120 -6.29 -8.96 -18.22
CA ARG A 120 -5.76 -10.32 -18.10
C ARG A 120 -5.73 -10.81 -16.65
N GLU A 121 -5.38 -9.94 -15.70
CA GLU A 121 -5.44 -10.20 -14.26
C GLU A 121 -6.87 -10.52 -13.83
N LEU A 122 -7.85 -9.70 -14.22
CA LEU A 122 -9.27 -9.97 -13.95
C LEU A 122 -9.71 -11.34 -14.50
N VAL A 123 -9.34 -11.68 -15.73
CA VAL A 123 -9.63 -13.00 -16.32
C VAL A 123 -8.94 -14.12 -15.54
N SER A 124 -7.70 -13.92 -15.10
CA SER A 124 -6.96 -14.89 -14.27
C SER A 124 -7.66 -15.14 -12.94
N ILE A 125 -8.12 -14.08 -12.26
CA ILE A 125 -8.83 -14.15 -10.99
C ILE A 125 -10.19 -14.83 -11.15
N VAL A 126 -10.99 -14.43 -12.16
CA VAL A 126 -12.34 -14.98 -12.35
C VAL A 126 -12.30 -16.43 -12.80
N PHE A 127 -11.46 -16.75 -13.80
CA PHE A 127 -11.45 -18.07 -14.44
C PHE A 127 -10.33 -19.00 -13.94
N ASN A 128 -9.58 -18.61 -12.90
CA ASN A 128 -8.43 -19.35 -12.37
C ASN A 128 -7.37 -19.68 -13.44
N LYS A 129 -7.16 -18.77 -14.40
CA LYS A 129 -6.21 -18.99 -15.50
C LYS A 129 -4.78 -18.62 -15.07
N PRO A 130 -3.74 -19.31 -15.57
CA PRO A 130 -2.36 -18.98 -15.24
C PRO A 130 -1.98 -17.56 -15.64
N TYR A 131 -1.44 -16.79 -14.70
CA TYR A 131 -0.81 -15.50 -14.95
C TYR A 131 0.23 -15.19 -13.84
N GLU A 132 1.43 -15.74 -14.01
CA GLU A 132 2.53 -15.68 -13.03
C GLU A 132 3.25 -14.32 -12.94
N LYS A 133 2.87 -13.37 -13.81
CA LYS A 133 3.46 -12.01 -13.91
C LYS A 133 2.37 -10.94 -13.80
N ALA A 134 1.28 -11.26 -13.14
CA ALA A 134 0.18 -10.36 -12.92
C ALA A 134 0.68 -9.02 -12.35
N PRO A 135 0.13 -7.89 -12.82
CA PRO A 135 0.51 -6.59 -12.31
C PRO A 135 0.04 -6.42 -10.86
N PHE A 136 0.51 -5.35 -10.22
CA PHE A 136 -0.01 -4.93 -8.92
C PHE A 136 -0.56 -3.52 -8.97
N THR A 137 -1.39 -3.19 -7.97
CA THR A 137 -1.70 -1.79 -7.68
C THR A 137 -0.46 -1.04 -7.22
N ALA A 138 -0.29 0.19 -7.72
CA ALA A 138 0.83 1.03 -7.34
C ALA A 138 0.71 1.53 -5.89
N LEU A 139 1.65 1.10 -5.05
CA LEU A 139 1.86 1.65 -3.73
C LEU A 139 2.97 2.71 -3.74
N TYR A 140 2.94 3.57 -2.73
CA TYR A 140 3.74 4.77 -2.61
C TYR A 140 4.58 4.75 -1.34
N LEU A 141 5.87 4.98 -1.52
CA LEU A 141 6.86 5.21 -0.48
C LEU A 141 7.74 6.37 -0.96
N PHE A 142 8.15 7.28 -0.07
CA PHE A 142 8.89 8.49 -0.44
C PHE A 142 8.18 9.33 -1.51
N ASN A 143 6.85 9.40 -1.41
CA ASN A 143 5.99 10.15 -2.34
C ASN A 143 6.07 9.71 -3.81
N ARG A 144 6.55 8.49 -4.09
CA ARG A 144 6.69 7.95 -5.45
C ARG A 144 6.17 6.52 -5.53
N PRO A 145 5.68 6.09 -6.69
CA PRO A 145 5.28 4.71 -6.90
C PRO A 145 6.49 3.78 -6.77
N HIS A 146 6.23 2.50 -6.49
CA HIS A 146 7.25 1.45 -6.52
C HIS A 146 7.94 1.36 -7.88
N ASP A 147 9.22 0.97 -7.89
CA ASP A 147 10.04 0.90 -9.11
C ASP A 147 9.99 -0.47 -9.79
N ILE A 148 9.85 -1.52 -8.98
CA ILE A 148 9.80 -2.91 -9.44
C ILE A 148 9.05 -3.75 -8.42
N GLY A 149 8.33 -4.76 -8.89
CA GLY A 149 7.63 -5.73 -8.05
C GLY A 149 7.90 -7.15 -8.53
N PHE A 150 7.82 -8.09 -7.60
CA PHE A 150 8.01 -9.50 -7.86
C PHE A 150 6.89 -10.32 -7.23
N GLU A 151 6.53 -11.44 -7.85
CA GLU A 151 5.55 -12.40 -7.33
C GLU A 151 5.94 -13.87 -7.53
N ILE A 152 5.34 -14.71 -6.68
CA ILE A 152 5.26 -16.16 -6.86
C ILE A 152 3.80 -16.58 -6.62
N PRO A 153 3.11 -17.20 -7.61
CA PRO A 153 1.78 -17.76 -7.40
C PRO A 153 1.78 -18.89 -6.36
N LEU A 154 0.78 -18.90 -5.48
CA LEU A 154 0.64 -19.90 -4.42
C LEU A 154 -0.23 -21.10 -4.81
N ASN A 155 -1.06 -20.94 -5.83
CA ASN A 155 -2.00 -21.97 -6.25
C ASN A 155 -1.42 -22.84 -7.37
N ALA A 156 -1.88 -24.10 -7.44
CA ALA A 156 -1.45 -25.06 -8.46
C ALA A 156 -1.76 -24.63 -9.91
N ALA A 157 -2.69 -23.70 -10.10
CA ALA A 157 -3.05 -23.16 -11.41
C ALA A 157 -2.13 -22.03 -11.88
N GLY A 158 -1.21 -21.53 -11.04
CA GLY A 158 -0.37 -20.38 -11.35
C GLY A 158 -1.16 -19.08 -11.60
N SER A 159 -2.36 -18.95 -11.02
CA SER A 159 -3.26 -17.82 -11.22
C SER A 159 -2.97 -16.66 -10.25
N ALA A 160 -3.44 -15.46 -10.61
CA ALA A 160 -3.29 -14.25 -9.81
C ALA A 160 -4.17 -14.22 -8.53
N ARG A 161 -4.83 -15.33 -8.17
CA ARG A 161 -5.74 -15.39 -7.01
C ARG A 161 -5.02 -15.32 -5.68
N THR A 162 -3.89 -16.02 -5.58
CA THR A 162 -3.11 -16.12 -4.36
C THR A 162 -1.65 -16.10 -4.75
N ARG A 163 -0.87 -15.23 -4.11
CA ARG A 163 0.51 -14.99 -4.48
C ARG A 163 1.30 -14.38 -3.33
N HIS A 164 2.54 -14.81 -3.23
CA HIS A 164 3.61 -14.11 -2.56
C HIS A 164 3.98 -12.89 -3.39
N HIS A 165 4.14 -11.71 -2.79
CA HIS A 165 4.59 -10.54 -3.55
C HIS A 165 5.42 -9.56 -2.71
N VAL A 166 6.33 -8.89 -3.41
CA VAL A 166 7.16 -7.85 -2.83
C VAL A 166 7.31 -6.69 -3.80
N ARG A 167 7.15 -5.46 -3.29
CA ARG A 167 7.38 -4.22 -4.03
C ARG A 167 8.67 -3.57 -3.52
N PHE A 168 9.47 -3.01 -4.43
CA PHE A 168 10.72 -2.34 -4.08
C PHE A 168 10.78 -0.90 -4.56
N TRP A 169 11.43 -0.07 -3.75
CA TRP A 169 11.74 1.33 -3.98
C TRP A 169 13.25 1.56 -3.80
N ARG A 170 13.94 1.98 -4.85
CA ARG A 170 15.31 2.51 -4.77
C ARG A 170 15.42 3.70 -3.81
N LEU A 171 16.31 3.62 -2.83
CA LEU A 171 16.55 4.72 -1.91
C LEU A 171 17.32 5.84 -2.62
N GLU A 172 16.61 6.90 -3.00
CA GLU A 172 17.16 8.09 -3.67
C GLU A 172 17.10 9.31 -2.74
N GLN A 173 18.04 10.24 -2.92
CA GLN A 173 17.99 11.53 -2.24
C GLN A 173 16.80 12.34 -2.77
N PRO A 174 15.89 12.83 -1.91
CA PRO A 174 14.79 13.67 -2.37
C PRO A 174 15.34 15.01 -2.89
N PRO A 175 14.66 15.64 -3.86
CA PRO A 175 15.01 16.98 -4.33
C PRO A 175 15.10 17.98 -3.16
N PHE A 176 16.03 18.93 -3.26
CA PHE A 176 16.27 19.93 -2.20
C PHE A 176 14.98 20.73 -1.91
N GLY A 177 14.53 20.74 -0.66
CA GLY A 177 13.34 21.50 -0.22
C GLY A 177 12.07 20.67 0.04
N GLU A 178 12.07 19.35 -0.20
CA GLU A 178 10.92 18.50 0.13
C GLU A 178 10.85 18.11 1.62
N LYS A 179 9.61 18.00 2.13
CA LYS A 179 9.30 17.59 3.51
C LYS A 179 9.80 16.19 3.88
N ASP A 180 10.14 15.36 2.89
CA ASP A 180 10.60 13.96 3.08
C ASP A 180 12.12 13.82 3.31
N SER A 181 12.86 14.93 3.41
CA SER A 181 14.30 14.91 3.70
C SER A 181 14.66 14.17 5.01
N SER A 182 13.75 14.14 5.99
CA SER A 182 13.91 13.38 7.25
C SER A 182 13.94 11.87 7.02
N HIS A 183 13.13 11.35 6.09
CA HIS A 183 13.01 9.92 5.81
C HIS A 183 14.24 9.39 5.09
N HIS A 184 14.69 10.08 4.04
CA HIS A 184 15.94 9.72 3.37
C HIS A 184 17.12 9.78 4.35
N LYS A 185 17.21 10.85 5.16
CA LYS A 185 18.28 10.96 6.17
C LYS A 185 18.24 9.81 7.17
N PHE A 186 17.07 9.37 7.64
CA PHE A 186 16.96 8.22 8.55
C PHE A 186 17.45 6.93 7.89
N TRP A 187 16.96 6.58 6.70
CA TRP A 187 17.35 5.34 6.02
C TRP A 187 18.83 5.35 5.65
N THR A 188 19.32 6.46 5.12
CA THR A 188 20.74 6.66 4.82
C THR A 188 21.59 6.60 6.09
N HIS A 189 21.11 7.11 7.23
CA HIS A 189 21.82 7.05 8.50
C HIS A 189 21.82 5.63 9.11
N LYS A 190 20.64 4.97 9.21
CA LYS A 190 20.49 3.62 9.74
C LYS A 190 21.31 2.61 8.93
N LEU A 191 21.35 2.79 7.60
CA LEU A 191 22.10 1.93 6.69
C LEU A 191 23.48 2.48 6.35
N ARG A 192 23.94 3.57 7.01
CA ARG A 192 25.21 4.24 6.69
C ARG A 192 26.42 3.34 6.78
N HIS A 193 26.43 2.45 7.77
CA HIS A 193 27.48 1.46 7.96
C HIS A 193 27.50 0.38 6.85
N LEU A 194 26.41 0.26 6.08
CA LEU A 194 26.25 -0.69 4.98
C LEU A 194 26.42 -0.04 3.59
N LEU A 195 26.38 1.30 3.52
CA LEU A 195 26.56 2.11 2.31
C LEU A 195 28.03 2.11 1.89
N HIS A 196 28.37 1.26 0.93
CA HIS A 196 29.55 1.46 0.10
C HIS A 196 29.13 2.25 -1.13
N LEU A 197 29.96 3.21 -1.56
CA LEU A 197 29.66 4.21 -2.61
C LEU A 197 29.19 3.64 -3.97
N GLU A 198 29.36 2.34 -4.21
CA GLU A 198 28.99 1.66 -5.46
C GLU A 198 27.69 0.84 -5.39
N LYS A 199 26.97 0.84 -4.25
CA LYS A 199 25.81 -0.04 -4.05
C LYS A 199 24.52 0.75 -3.81
N GLU A 200 23.48 0.36 -4.52
CA GLU A 200 22.12 0.85 -4.34
C GLU A 200 21.42 0.09 -3.22
N ILE A 201 20.57 0.80 -2.46
CA ILE A 201 19.69 0.22 -1.46
C ILE A 201 18.26 0.27 -2.00
N TRP A 202 17.55 -0.85 -1.89
CA TRP A 202 16.15 -0.99 -2.30
C TRP A 202 15.32 -1.36 -1.08
N ILE A 203 14.38 -0.50 -0.72
CA ILE A 203 13.45 -0.72 0.39
C ILE A 203 12.27 -1.53 -0.11
N GLY A 204 11.92 -2.60 0.60
CA GLY A 204 10.91 -3.57 0.22
C GLY A 204 9.72 -3.61 1.17
N ALA A 205 8.53 -3.75 0.61
CA ALA A 205 7.32 -4.11 1.34
C ALA A 205 6.83 -5.47 0.83
N ALA A 206 6.92 -6.47 1.70
CA ALA A 206 6.61 -7.85 1.41
C ALA A 206 5.29 -8.25 2.08
N THR A 207 4.33 -8.73 1.28
CA THR A 207 3.05 -9.25 1.75
C THR A 207 2.57 -10.44 0.93
N GLU A 208 1.77 -11.29 1.56
CA GLU A 208 1.12 -12.42 0.91
C GLU A 208 -0.34 -12.08 0.61
N GLU A 209 -0.81 -12.40 -0.60
CA GLU A 209 -2.24 -12.42 -0.94
C GLU A 209 -2.79 -13.83 -0.73
N SER A 210 -3.59 -14.00 0.31
CA SER A 210 -4.19 -15.28 0.71
C SER A 210 -5.58 -15.52 0.10
N HIS A 211 -6.26 -14.47 -0.39
CA HIS A 211 -7.58 -14.58 -1.01
C HIS A 211 -7.69 -13.83 -2.33
N ALA A 212 -8.40 -14.43 -3.28
CA ALA A 212 -8.61 -13.91 -4.62
C ALA A 212 -9.34 -12.57 -4.67
N ILE A 213 -10.30 -12.36 -3.76
CA ILE A 213 -11.15 -11.18 -3.71
C ILE A 213 -11.47 -10.88 -2.25
N ASP A 214 -11.34 -9.61 -1.89
CA ASP A 214 -11.67 -9.00 -0.62
C ASP A 214 -12.18 -7.56 -0.90
N ILE A 215 -12.83 -6.95 0.09
CA ILE A 215 -13.43 -5.62 -0.03
C ILE A 215 -12.67 -4.67 0.89
N GLN A 216 -12.25 -3.54 0.33
CA GLN A 216 -11.68 -2.46 1.13
C GLN A 216 -12.77 -1.81 1.98
N TRP A 217 -12.60 -1.83 3.30
CA TRP A 217 -13.67 -1.41 4.22
C TRP A 217 -14.03 0.09 4.14
N HIS A 218 -13.09 0.92 3.68
CA HIS A 218 -13.28 2.36 3.54
C HIS A 218 -13.94 2.78 2.22
N THR A 219 -13.69 2.04 1.15
CA THR A 219 -13.99 2.46 -0.22
C THR A 219 -14.97 1.54 -0.92
N GLY A 220 -15.21 0.34 -0.37
CA GLY A 220 -15.98 -0.72 -1.02
C GLY A 220 -15.31 -1.32 -2.26
N GLN A 221 -14.06 -0.93 -2.56
CA GLN A 221 -13.35 -1.42 -3.74
C GLN A 221 -12.96 -2.89 -3.57
N LEU A 222 -13.09 -3.67 -4.65
CA LEU A 222 -12.60 -5.04 -4.72
C LEU A 222 -11.07 -5.01 -4.81
N ASN A 223 -10.41 -5.80 -3.96
CA ASN A 223 -8.96 -5.97 -3.92
C ASN A 223 -8.62 -7.42 -3.51
N HIS A 224 -7.34 -7.76 -3.40
CA HIS A 224 -6.92 -9.06 -2.85
C HIS A 224 -6.92 -9.06 -1.31
N GLY A 225 -7.24 -10.21 -0.73
CA GLY A 225 -7.16 -10.45 0.72
C GLY A 225 -5.73 -10.73 1.13
N GLY A 226 -5.18 -9.92 2.05
CA GLY A 226 -3.80 -10.06 2.51
C GLY A 226 -3.68 -10.93 3.77
N ASN A 227 -2.57 -11.66 3.91
CA ASN A 227 -2.24 -12.37 5.14
C ASN A 227 -1.85 -11.39 6.26
N LYS A 228 -2.31 -11.66 7.49
CA LYS A 228 -2.11 -10.83 8.68
C LYS A 228 -0.65 -10.82 9.17
N TYR A 229 0.12 -11.86 8.87
CA TYR A 229 1.49 -12.04 9.37
C TYR A 229 2.53 -11.72 8.30
N SER A 230 2.75 -10.44 8.03
CA SER A 230 3.69 -9.96 7.00
C SER A 230 5.13 -10.43 7.19
N ASP A 231 5.54 -10.69 8.44
CA ASP A 231 6.92 -11.10 8.73
C ASP A 231 7.23 -12.50 8.16
N ARG A 232 6.21 -13.36 8.02
CA ARG A 232 6.37 -14.67 7.35
C ARG A 232 6.73 -14.51 5.88
N GLU A 233 6.15 -13.51 5.22
CA GLU A 233 6.45 -13.21 3.83
C GLU A 233 7.89 -12.71 3.67
N ARG A 234 8.32 -11.79 4.53
CA ARG A 234 9.71 -11.32 4.59
C ARG A 234 10.66 -12.51 4.72
N ASP A 235 10.39 -13.39 5.68
CA ASP A 235 11.25 -14.54 5.96
C ASP A 235 11.27 -15.53 4.78
N PHE A 236 10.13 -15.74 4.10
CA PHE A 236 10.03 -16.55 2.88
C PHE A 236 10.89 -16.00 1.73
N ILE A 237 10.83 -14.69 1.46
CA ILE A 237 11.66 -14.04 0.43
C ILE A 237 13.15 -14.24 0.75
N VAL A 238 13.54 -13.98 1.99
CA VAL A 238 14.94 -14.12 2.40
C VAL A 238 15.41 -15.56 2.31
N GLU A 239 14.56 -16.52 2.67
CA GLU A 239 14.86 -17.93 2.54
C GLU A 239 15.00 -18.37 1.07
N SER A 240 14.12 -17.91 0.18
CA SER A 240 14.22 -18.20 -1.26
C SER A 240 15.55 -17.70 -1.88
N LEU A 241 16.04 -16.53 -1.44
CA LEU A 241 17.32 -15.97 -1.85
C LEU A 241 18.51 -16.74 -1.25
N LYS A 242 18.37 -17.29 -0.04
CA LYS A 242 19.40 -18.12 0.60
C LYS A 242 19.55 -19.46 -0.09
N GLN A 243 18.44 -20.15 -0.34
CA GLN A 243 18.41 -21.46 -1.00
C GLN A 243 19.07 -21.41 -2.39
N THR A 244 18.90 -20.29 -3.08
CA THR A 244 19.50 -20.06 -4.40
C THR A 244 20.87 -19.38 -4.33
N HIS A 245 21.47 -19.32 -3.14
CA HIS A 245 22.81 -18.83 -2.88
C HIS A 245 23.06 -17.38 -3.33
N GLN A 246 22.03 -16.54 -3.38
CA GLN A 246 22.13 -15.13 -3.81
C GLN A 246 22.52 -14.18 -2.66
N VAL A 247 22.38 -14.61 -1.40
CA VAL A 247 22.70 -13.79 -0.22
C VAL A 247 24.19 -13.85 0.12
N LYS A 248 24.83 -12.67 0.24
CA LYS A 248 26.22 -12.52 0.71
C LYS A 248 26.30 -12.33 2.22
N THR A 249 25.53 -11.38 2.74
CA THR A 249 25.42 -11.09 4.18
C THR A 249 23.98 -10.71 4.50
N MET A 250 23.55 -10.99 5.72
CA MET A 250 22.23 -10.65 6.21
C MET A 250 22.38 -10.03 7.60
N HIS A 251 21.64 -8.95 7.84
CA HIS A 251 21.57 -8.29 9.12
C HIS A 251 20.11 -7.97 9.41
N THR A 252 19.60 -8.40 10.55
CA THR A 252 18.28 -7.98 11.03
C THR A 252 18.48 -6.74 11.86
N THR A 253 17.82 -5.63 11.52
CA THR A 253 17.84 -4.47 12.42
C THR A 253 17.22 -4.86 13.75
N GLU A 254 17.62 -4.23 14.85
CA GLU A 254 16.94 -4.40 16.14
C GLU A 254 15.42 -4.31 15.93
N ALA A 255 14.70 -5.24 16.57
CA ALA A 255 13.25 -5.29 16.49
C ALA A 255 12.71 -3.90 16.87
N GLY A 256 11.99 -3.29 15.94
CA GLY A 256 11.30 -2.04 16.22
C GLY A 256 10.24 -2.24 17.29
N GLU A 257 9.49 -1.18 17.60
CA GLU A 257 8.26 -1.37 18.36
C GLU A 257 7.34 -2.32 17.56
N LYS A 258 6.79 -3.36 18.22
CA LYS A 258 5.81 -4.25 17.58
C LYS A 258 4.63 -3.40 17.11
N ILE A 259 4.35 -3.43 15.81
CA ILE A 259 3.27 -2.62 15.25
C ILE A 259 2.11 -3.53 14.88
N LYS A 260 0.94 -3.16 15.39
CA LYS A 260 -0.35 -3.65 14.91
C LYS A 260 -1.06 -2.49 14.25
N PHE A 261 -1.36 -2.61 12.97
CA PHE A 261 -2.18 -1.61 12.28
C PHE A 261 -3.27 -2.30 11.45
N ARG A 262 -4.37 -1.57 11.26
CA ARG A 262 -5.49 -2.06 10.44
C ARG A 262 -5.15 -1.86 8.97
N GLY A 263 -5.19 -2.94 8.20
CA GLY A 263 -5.07 -2.90 6.75
C GLY A 263 -6.33 -2.34 6.10
N GLN A 264 -6.35 -2.31 4.77
CA GLN A 264 -7.52 -1.82 4.04
C GLN A 264 -8.58 -2.89 3.82
N GLN A 265 -8.18 -4.16 3.82
CA GLN A 265 -9.07 -5.30 3.68
C GLN A 265 -9.98 -5.47 4.89
N PHE A 266 -11.15 -6.09 4.68
CA PHE A 266 -12.14 -6.25 5.73
C PHE A 266 -11.60 -7.18 6.83
N ASN A 267 -11.56 -6.68 8.08
CA ASN A 267 -11.09 -7.43 9.25
C ASN A 267 -9.62 -7.93 9.17
N VAL A 268 -8.77 -7.28 8.36
CA VAL A 268 -7.34 -7.56 8.29
C VAL A 268 -6.56 -6.56 9.14
N PHE A 269 -5.75 -7.11 10.05
CA PHE A 269 -4.77 -6.37 10.83
C PHE A 269 -3.41 -6.95 10.51
N TYR A 270 -2.46 -6.09 10.14
CA TYR A 270 -1.07 -6.49 9.97
C TYR A 270 -0.37 -6.48 11.31
N TYR A 271 0.38 -7.55 11.57
CA TYR A 271 1.23 -7.70 12.74
C TYR A 271 2.67 -7.80 12.25
N THR A 272 3.52 -6.87 12.69
CA THR A 272 4.95 -6.90 12.41
C THR A 272 5.75 -6.67 13.68
N ASP A 273 6.90 -7.35 13.76
CA ASP A 273 7.94 -7.12 14.76
C ASP A 273 8.63 -5.75 14.62
N GLY A 274 8.33 -4.98 13.57
CA GLY A 274 8.94 -3.68 13.28
C GLY A 274 10.41 -3.79 12.87
N GLY A 275 10.94 -5.01 12.75
CA GLY A 275 12.28 -5.33 12.31
C GLY A 275 12.36 -5.37 10.78
N ILE A 276 13.44 -4.79 10.25
CA ILE A 276 13.74 -4.82 8.83
C ILE A 276 14.89 -5.80 8.61
N GLN A 277 14.69 -6.79 7.75
CA GLN A 277 15.79 -7.64 7.31
C GLN A 277 16.57 -6.94 6.20
N VAL A 278 17.86 -6.71 6.43
CA VAL A 278 18.77 -6.11 5.46
C VAL A 278 19.59 -7.21 4.82
N VAL A 279 19.36 -7.42 3.53
CA VAL A 279 20.00 -8.48 2.73
C VAL A 279 20.96 -7.86 1.74
N ARG A 280 22.22 -8.30 1.74
CA ARG A 280 23.20 -7.92 0.72
C ARG A 280 23.33 -9.05 -0.28
N LEU A 281 23.08 -8.77 -1.56
CA LEU A 281 23.24 -9.75 -2.63
C LEU A 281 24.73 -9.88 -3.04
N LYS A 282 25.09 -11.04 -3.61
CA LYS A 282 26.48 -11.40 -3.96
C LYS A 282 27.11 -10.53 -5.06
#